data_AF-A0A6J1M9F0-F1
#
_entry.id   AF-A0A6J1M9F0-F1
#
_cell.length_a   1.000
_cell.length_b   1.000
_cell.length_c   1.000
_cell.angle_alpha   90.00
_cell.angle_beta   90.00
_cell.angle_gamma   90.00
#
_symmetry.space_group_name_H-M   'P 1'
#
loop_
_entity.id
_entity.type
_entity.pdbx_description
1 polymer ?
#
loop_
_entity_poly.entity_id
_entity_poly.type
_entity_poly.pdbx_seq_one_letter_code
_entity_poly.pdbx_strand_id
1 'polypeptide(L)'
;MAHGIITAEQLMHHRHIAQQIINFRKHWKENYSWYPEAQTQQYSRFNDIYKESIAKYGEEEFKKYAVMKRLRGIHTAVIDTRKREAEQKKWCYPMNYMQGIKPSVTTNGDYSLIPPAHHHFCQKHTR
;
A
#
# COMPACT_ATOMS: atom_id res chain seq x y z
N MET A 1 11.97 -41.39 15.17
CA MET A 1 12.04 -40.45 14.04
C MET A 1 12.23 -41.29 12.79
N ALA A 2 11.22 -41.37 11.91
CA ALA A 2 11.32 -42.18 10.71
C ALA A 2 12.29 -41.49 9.74
N HIS A 3 13.48 -42.08 9.55
CA HIS A 3 14.37 -41.67 8.48
C HIS A 3 13.63 -41.91 7.15
N GLY A 4 13.35 -40.83 6.41
CA GLY A 4 12.54 -40.86 5.21
C GLY A 4 13.19 -41.72 4.13
N ILE A 5 12.67 -42.92 3.93
CA ILE A 5 13.04 -43.79 2.82
C ILE A 5 12.47 -43.13 1.55
N ILE A 6 13.34 -42.50 0.77
CA ILE A 6 12.96 -41.96 -0.55
C ILE A 6 12.75 -43.15 -1.47
N THR A 7 11.52 -43.30 -1.99
CA THR A 7 11.22 -44.38 -2.93
C THR A 7 11.76 -44.04 -4.32
N ALA A 8 12.08 -45.05 -5.13
CA ALA A 8 12.54 -44.85 -6.50
C ALA A 8 11.53 -44.06 -7.34
N GLU A 9 10.23 -44.26 -7.08
CA GLU A 9 9.14 -43.52 -7.74
C GLU A 9 9.18 -42.02 -7.41
N GLN A 10 9.37 -41.65 -6.15
CA GLN A 10 9.54 -40.26 -5.74
C GLN A 10 10.74 -39.63 -6.42
N LEU A 11 11.86 -40.35 -6.52
CA LEU A 11 13.06 -39.88 -7.20
C LEU A 11 12.84 -39.67 -8.71
N MET A 12 12.12 -40.56 -9.37
CA MET A 12 11.75 -40.43 -10.79
C MET A 12 10.79 -39.27 -11.03
N HIS A 13 9.81 -39.07 -10.15
CA HIS A 13 8.90 -37.93 -10.21
C HIS A 13 9.63 -36.59 -10.07
N HIS A 14 10.56 -36.48 -9.10
CA HIS A 14 11.39 -35.29 -8.95
C HIS A 14 12.28 -35.01 -10.17
N ARG A 15 12.87 -36.05 -10.77
CA ARG A 15 13.63 -35.91 -12.03
C ARG A 15 12.75 -35.42 -13.18
N HIS A 16 11.54 -35.96 -13.31
CA HIS A 16 10.62 -35.54 -14.35
C HIS A 16 10.25 -34.06 -14.20
N ILE A 17 9.88 -33.61 -13.00
CA ILE A 17 9.59 -32.20 -12.73
C ILE A 17 10.79 -31.31 -13.05
N ALA A 18 12.00 -31.70 -12.62
CA ALA A 18 13.22 -30.95 -12.92
C ALA A 18 13.44 -30.80 -14.43
N GLN A 19 13.23 -31.87 -15.21
CA GLN A 19 13.34 -31.84 -16.65
C GLN A 19 12.29 -30.93 -17.30
N GLN A 20 11.04 -30.97 -16.82
CA GLN A 20 9.98 -30.08 -17.29
C GLN A 20 10.31 -28.61 -17.04
N ILE A 21 10.88 -28.28 -15.87
CA ILE A 21 11.31 -26.91 -15.55
C ILE A 21 12.41 -26.44 -16.51
N ILE A 22 13.39 -27.30 -16.82
CA ILE A 22 14.47 -26.97 -17.76
C ILE A 22 13.90 -26.73 -19.16
N ASN A 23 13.04 -27.64 -19.63
CA ASN A 23 12.41 -27.53 -20.96
C ASN A 23 11.57 -26.25 -21.06
N PHE A 24 10.78 -25.94 -20.03
CA PHE A 24 9.99 -24.72 -19.97
C PHE A 24 10.86 -23.47 -19.99
N ARG A 25 11.95 -23.42 -19.21
CA ARG A 25 12.88 -22.29 -19.20
C ARG A 25 13.55 -22.08 -20.56
N LYS A 26 13.93 -23.17 -21.24
CA LYS A 26 14.52 -23.11 -22.58
C LYS A 26 13.52 -22.56 -23.59
N HIS A 27 12.32 -23.15 -23.64
CA HIS A 27 11.24 -22.69 -24.51
C HIS A 27 10.87 -21.22 -24.26
N TRP A 28 10.82 -20.82 -22.99
CA TRP A 28 10.53 -19.44 -22.62
C TRP A 28 11.62 -18.48 -23.10
N LYS A 29 12.89 -18.85 -22.96
CA LYS A 29 14.02 -18.03 -23.42
C LYS A 29 14.04 -17.90 -24.96
N GLU A 30 13.73 -18.98 -25.67
CA GLU A 30 13.72 -18.97 -27.14
C GLU A 30 12.59 -18.11 -27.72
N ASN A 31 11.40 -18.15 -27.11
CA ASN A 31 10.21 -17.52 -27.70
C ASN A 31 9.79 -16.19 -27.04
N TYR A 32 10.10 -15.99 -25.76
CA TYR A 32 9.57 -14.90 -24.93
C TYR A 32 10.65 -14.10 -24.20
N SER A 33 11.93 -14.25 -24.56
CA SER A 33 13.02 -13.48 -23.94
C SER A 33 12.90 -11.96 -24.12
N TRP A 34 12.22 -11.51 -25.18
CA TRP A 34 11.94 -10.10 -25.45
C TRP A 34 10.86 -9.50 -24.53
N TYR A 35 9.99 -10.33 -23.96
CA TYR A 35 8.79 -9.88 -23.26
C TYR A 35 9.10 -9.02 -22.01
N PRO A 36 10.05 -9.39 -21.12
CA PRO A 36 10.34 -8.59 -19.93
C PRO A 36 10.84 -7.18 -20.28
N GLU A 37 11.65 -7.05 -21.33
CA GLU A 37 12.16 -5.75 -21.76
C GLU A 37 11.03 -4.88 -22.32
N ALA A 38 10.21 -5.43 -23.22
CA ALA A 38 9.04 -4.74 -23.75
C ALA A 38 8.04 -4.34 -22.64
N GLN A 39 7.80 -5.24 -21.69
CA GLN A 39 6.95 -4.99 -20.53
C GLN A 39 7.50 -3.85 -19.67
N THR A 40 8.82 -3.80 -19.47
CA THR A 40 9.48 -2.72 -18.72
C THR A 40 9.33 -1.38 -19.43
N GLN A 41 9.57 -1.32 -20.74
CA GLN A 41 9.40 -0.12 -21.56
C GLN A 41 7.95 0.38 -21.55
N GLN A 42 6.98 -0.54 -21.57
CA GLN A 42 5.57 -0.18 -21.51
C GLN A 42 5.19 0.40 -20.13
N TYR A 43 5.63 -0.24 -19.05
CA TYR A 43 5.32 0.21 -17.69
C TYR A 43 6.05 1.50 -17.30
N SER A 44 7.26 1.76 -17.82
CA SER A 44 7.95 3.03 -17.58
C SER A 44 7.15 4.22 -18.11
N ARG A 45 6.47 4.05 -19.26
CA ARG A 45 5.66 5.11 -19.88
C ARG A 45 4.38 5.44 -19.11
N PHE A 46 3.85 4.53 -18.30
CA PHE A 46 2.62 4.79 -17.55
C PHE A 46 2.74 5.97 -16.60
N ASN A 47 3.93 6.20 -16.03
CA ASN A 47 4.14 7.35 -15.15
C ASN A 47 3.93 8.67 -15.89
N ASP A 48 4.42 8.78 -17.12
CA ASP A 48 4.27 9.99 -17.93
C ASP A 48 2.83 10.18 -18.39
N ILE A 49 2.15 9.09 -18.79
CA ILE A 49 0.72 9.14 -19.15
C ILE A 49 -0.12 9.64 -17.96
N TYR A 50 0.18 9.18 -16.74
CA TYR A 50 -0.55 9.65 -15.56
C TYR A 50 -0.29 11.13 -15.29
N LYS A 51 0.96 11.61 -15.42
CA LYS A 51 1.27 13.05 -15.32
C LYS A 51 0.54 13.88 -16.37
N GLU A 52 0.52 13.44 -17.63
CA GLU A 52 -0.22 14.07 -18.71
C GLU A 52 -1.73 14.13 -18.41
N SER A 53 -2.28 13.04 -17.89
CA SER A 53 -3.70 12.98 -17.53
C SER A 53 -4.05 13.92 -16.37
N ILE A 54 -3.18 14.04 -15.37
CA ILE A 54 -3.33 14.99 -14.26
C ILE A 54 -3.26 16.43 -14.79
N ALA A 55 -2.31 16.73 -15.68
CA ALA A 55 -2.18 18.05 -16.29
C ALA A 55 -3.40 18.44 -17.13
N LYS A 56 -4.02 17.47 -17.84
CA LYS A 56 -5.14 17.71 -18.74
C LYS A 56 -6.51 17.80 -18.04
N TYR A 57 -6.74 16.94 -17.05
CA TYR A 57 -8.07 16.78 -16.41
C TYR A 57 -8.12 17.27 -14.96
N GLY A 58 -6.97 17.61 -14.37
CA GLY A 58 -6.87 18.01 -12.97
C GLY A 58 -6.74 16.85 -11.99
N GLU A 59 -6.28 17.16 -10.78
CA GLU A 59 -5.99 16.16 -9.74
C GLU A 59 -7.25 15.44 -9.22
N GLU A 60 -8.40 16.13 -9.14
CA GLU A 60 -9.64 15.56 -8.59
C GLU A 60 -10.20 14.43 -9.45
N GLU A 61 -10.21 14.61 -10.77
CA GLU A 61 -10.80 13.62 -11.68
C GLU A 61 -9.86 12.45 -11.88
N PHE A 62 -8.55 12.71 -11.88
CA PHE A 62 -7.55 11.66 -11.82
C PHE A 62 -7.66 10.82 -10.55
N LYS A 63 -7.97 11.43 -9.40
CA LYS A 63 -8.16 10.69 -8.14
C LYS A 63 -9.37 9.75 -8.20
N LYS A 64 -10.49 10.19 -8.76
CA LYS A 64 -11.65 9.31 -9.00
C LYS A 64 -11.27 8.13 -9.88
N TYR A 65 -10.55 8.41 -10.97
CA TYR A 65 -10.03 7.38 -11.87
C TYR A 65 -9.09 6.39 -11.15
N ALA A 66 -8.15 6.88 -10.35
CA ALA A 66 -7.19 6.06 -9.63
C ALA A 66 -7.86 5.11 -8.64
N VAL A 67 -8.91 5.57 -7.95
CA VAL A 67 -9.73 4.74 -7.06
C VAL A 67 -10.48 3.66 -7.84
N MET A 68 -11.14 4.04 -8.95
CA MET A 68 -11.86 3.08 -9.80
C MET A 68 -10.96 1.99 -10.37
N LYS A 69 -9.75 2.37 -10.80
CA LYS A 69 -8.77 1.44 -11.38
C LYS A 69 -7.85 0.79 -10.35
N ARG A 70 -8.01 1.09 -9.06
CA ARG A 70 -7.18 0.59 -7.96
C ARG A 70 -5.69 0.72 -8.25
N LEU A 71 -5.29 1.89 -8.76
CA LEU A 71 -3.89 2.16 -9.06
C LEU A 71 -3.04 2.03 -7.80
N ARG A 72 -1.82 1.49 -7.96
CA ARG A 72 -0.85 1.43 -6.86
C ARG A 72 -0.60 2.84 -6.33
N GLY A 73 -0.49 2.97 -5.00
CA GLY A 73 -0.31 4.26 -4.32
C GLY A 73 0.92 5.06 -4.77
N ILE A 74 1.87 4.41 -5.45
CA ILE A 74 3.03 5.05 -6.08
C ILE A 74 2.60 6.14 -7.08
N HIS A 75 1.48 5.94 -7.79
CA HIS A 75 0.97 6.88 -8.80
C HIS A 75 0.02 7.94 -8.22
N THR A 76 -0.39 7.81 -6.95
CA THR A 76 -1.20 8.79 -6.22
C THR A 76 -0.39 9.54 -5.14
N ALA A 77 0.92 9.27 -5.06
CA ALA A 77 1.78 9.68 -3.94
C ALA A 77 1.71 11.18 -3.64
N VAL A 78 1.64 12.06 -4.64
CA VAL A 78 1.55 13.53 -4.42
C VAL A 78 0.21 13.95 -3.80
N ILE A 79 -0.88 13.26 -4.15
CA ILE A 79 -2.21 13.52 -3.59
C ILE A 79 -2.29 12.94 -2.17
N ASP A 80 -1.68 11.78 -1.95
CA ASP A 80 -1.62 11.14 -0.62
C ASP A 80 -0.66 11.86 0.33
N THR A 81 0.44 12.46 -0.13
CA THR A 81 1.29 13.31 0.71
C THR A 81 0.55 14.55 1.17
N ARG A 82 -0.16 15.25 0.28
CA ARG A 82 -1.01 16.40 0.64
C ARG A 82 -2.09 16.01 1.66
N LYS A 83 -2.73 14.85 1.48
CA LYS A 83 -3.69 14.31 2.45
C LYS A 83 -3.04 13.97 3.78
N ARG A 84 -1.90 13.28 3.78
CA ARG A 84 -1.14 12.95 4.99
C ARG A 84 -0.69 14.19 5.72
N GLU A 85 -0.24 15.23 5.03
CA GLU A 85 0.13 16.52 5.63
C GLU A 85 -1.10 17.23 6.23
N ALA A 86 -2.23 17.22 5.52
CA ALA A 86 -3.49 17.79 6.01
C ALA A 86 -4.04 17.00 7.22
N GLU A 87 -3.91 15.68 7.21
CA GLU A 87 -4.18 14.82 8.36
C GLU A 87 -3.20 15.16 9.47
N GLN A 88 -1.89 15.05 9.29
CA GLN A 88 -0.89 15.36 10.31
C GLN A 88 -1.08 16.75 10.95
N LYS A 89 -1.49 17.77 10.19
CA LYS A 89 -1.91 19.08 10.74
C LYS A 89 -3.12 19.01 11.67
N LYS A 90 -4.13 18.18 11.37
CA LYS A 90 -5.24 17.87 12.31
C LYS A 90 -4.78 17.10 13.54
N TRP A 91 -3.72 16.29 13.43
CA TRP A 91 -3.19 15.45 14.53
C TRP A 91 -2.27 16.29 15.46
N CYS A 92 -1.68 17.38 14.97
CA CYS A 92 -0.90 18.34 15.73
C CYS A 92 -1.77 19.39 16.45
N TYR A 93 -2.37 19.03 17.59
CA TYR A 93 -2.93 20.01 18.51
C TYR A 93 -1.81 20.73 19.27
N PRO A 94 -1.84 22.07 19.41
CA PRO A 94 -0.86 22.77 20.22
C PRO A 94 -1.08 22.38 21.70
N MET A 95 0.01 22.09 22.43
CA MET A 95 -0.04 21.57 23.82
C MET A 95 -0.73 22.50 24.84
N ASN A 96 -1.09 23.71 24.43
CA ASN A 96 -1.81 24.70 25.23
C ASN A 96 -3.34 24.63 25.06
N TYR A 97 -3.90 23.63 24.40
CA TYR A 97 -5.36 23.50 24.18
C TYR A 97 -6.20 23.44 25.48
N MET A 98 -5.59 23.21 26.65
CA MET A 98 -6.23 23.26 27.97
C MET A 98 -6.03 24.58 28.72
N GLN A 99 -5.29 25.55 28.18
CA GLN A 99 -5.11 26.85 28.84
C GLN A 99 -6.42 27.63 28.88
N GLY A 100 -6.85 28.02 30.09
CA GLY A 100 -8.05 28.81 30.32
C GLY A 100 -9.33 28.02 30.61
N ILE A 101 -9.28 26.68 30.57
CA ILE A 101 -10.41 25.85 30.99
C ILE A 101 -10.49 25.89 32.52
N LYS A 102 -11.58 26.48 33.04
CA LYS A 102 -11.88 26.44 34.47
C LYS A 102 -12.58 25.11 34.79
N PRO A 103 -12.06 24.28 35.71
CA PRO A 103 -12.76 23.08 36.14
C PRO A 103 -14.12 23.47 36.73
N SER A 104 -15.20 22.75 36.39
CA SER A 104 -16.49 22.98 37.04
C SER A 104 -16.39 22.59 38.51
N VAL A 105 -17.18 23.24 39.36
CA VAL A 105 -17.31 22.85 40.77
C VAL A 105 -18.01 21.48 40.76
N THR A 106 -17.23 20.44 41.02
CA THR A 106 -17.57 19.05 40.75
C THR A 106 -18.89 18.62 41.37
N THR A 107 -19.88 18.36 40.52
CA THR A 107 -20.95 17.38 40.77
C THR A 107 -20.65 16.17 39.90
N ASN A 108 -20.89 14.94 40.38
CA ASN A 108 -20.47 13.69 39.71
C ASN A 108 -20.97 13.48 38.26
N GLY A 109 -21.77 14.40 37.71
CA GLY A 109 -22.28 14.37 36.34
C GLY A 109 -21.45 15.11 35.28
N ASP A 110 -20.40 15.87 35.67
CA ASP A 110 -19.72 16.81 34.74
C ASP A 110 -18.42 16.29 34.10
N TYR A 111 -18.04 15.04 34.37
CA TYR A 111 -16.75 14.47 33.92
C TYR A 111 -16.57 14.38 32.38
N SER A 112 -17.59 14.76 31.58
CA SER A 112 -17.63 14.63 30.12
C SER A 112 -17.73 15.96 29.34
N LEU A 113 -17.54 17.12 29.99
CA LEU A 113 -17.69 18.43 29.32
C LEU A 113 -16.55 18.77 28.33
N ILE A 114 -15.38 18.17 28.49
CA ILE A 114 -14.23 18.39 27.60
C ILE A 114 -14.18 17.23 26.60
N PRO A 115 -14.45 17.45 25.30
CA PRO A 115 -14.31 16.40 24.31
C PRO A 115 -12.85 15.93 24.28
N PRO A 116 -12.59 14.62 24.23
CA PRO A 116 -11.24 14.09 24.26
C PRO A 116 -10.45 14.63 23.07
N ALA A 117 -9.35 15.31 23.37
CA ALA A 117 -8.38 15.67 22.36
C ALA A 117 -7.76 14.41 21.78
N HIS A 118 -7.22 14.51 20.58
CA HIS A 118 -7.04 13.31 19.80
C HIS A 118 -5.89 12.38 20.28
N HIS A 119 -4.93 12.87 21.09
CA HIS A 119 -3.96 12.02 21.78
C HIS A 119 -4.57 11.09 22.85
N HIS A 120 -5.85 11.29 23.21
CA HIS A 120 -6.59 10.37 24.08
C HIS A 120 -7.07 9.11 23.32
N PHE A 121 -7.03 9.11 21.99
CA PHE A 121 -7.37 7.92 21.19
C PHE A 121 -6.11 7.09 20.92
N CYS A 122 -6.11 5.85 21.39
CA CYS A 122 -5.05 4.89 21.07
C CYS A 122 -5.23 4.40 19.63
N GLN A 123 -4.27 4.70 18.74
CA GLN A 123 -4.31 4.21 17.37
C GLN A 123 -4.01 2.73 17.33
N LYS A 124 -4.91 1.93 16.76
CA LYS A 124 -4.58 0.55 16.36
C LYS A 124 -3.60 0.62 15.19
N HIS A 125 -2.31 0.44 15.47
CA HIS A 125 -1.32 0.25 14.41
C HIS A 125 -1.67 -1.03 13.64
N THR A 126 -2.25 -0.88 12.45
CA THR A 126 -2.34 -1.97 11.48
C THR A 126 -0.95 -2.18 10.90
N ARG A 127 -0.37 -3.34 11.23
CA ARG A 127 0.90 -3.84 10.68
C ARG A 127 0.81 -4.10 9.18
#